data_AF-A0A924Y995-F1
#
_entry.id   AF-A0A924Y995-F1
#
_cell.length_a   1.000
_cell.length_b   1.000
_cell.length_c   1.000
_cell.angle_alpha   90.00
_cell.angle_beta   90.00
_cell.angle_gamma   90.00
#
_symmetry.space_group_name_H-M   'P 1'
#
loop_
_entity.id
_entity.type
_entity.pdbx_description
1 polymer ?
#
loop_
_entity_poly.entity_id
_entity_poly.type
_entity_poly.pdbx_seq_one_letter_code
_entity_poly.pdbx_strand_id
1 'polypeptide(L)' 'MDSLKNTVREVMSGYARKGINVTTFLTQNDDWTVFSVVSVTRIDKKRVSGISLIVQIIGDLIVIDRDQNDKILLDA' A
#
# COMPACT_ATOMS: atom_id res chain seq x y z
N MET A 1 -16.63 -2.79 11.53
CA MET A 1 -16.18 -2.31 10.21
C MET A 1 -15.10 -1.24 10.34
N ASP A 2 -15.36 -0.14 11.07
CA ASP A 2 -14.41 0.98 11.17
C ASP A 2 -13.10 0.61 11.84
N SER A 3 -13.13 -0.26 12.86
CA SER A 3 -11.90 -0.79 13.48
C SER A 3 -11.03 -1.55 12.48
N LEU A 4 -11.62 -2.38 11.60
CA LEU A 4 -10.88 -3.14 10.59
C LEU A 4 -10.23 -2.19 9.57
N LYS A 5 -11.01 -1.21 9.08
CA LYS A 5 -10.52 -0.18 8.15
C LYS A 5 -9.36 0.61 8.75
N ASN A 6 -9.47 0.99 10.02
CA ASN A 6 -8.41 1.70 10.73
C ASN A 6 -7.15 0.85 10.90
N THR A 7 -7.29 -0.42 11.29
CA THR A 7 -6.16 -1.34 11.39
C THR A 7 -5.46 -1.52 10.05
N VAL A 8 -6.21 -1.80 8.98
CA VAL A 8 -5.63 -1.95 7.63
C VAL A 8 -4.92 -0.67 7.22
N ARG A 9 -5.53 0.49 7.42
CA ARG A 9 -4.90 1.78 7.10
C ARG A 9 -3.60 1.99 7.88
N GLU A 10 -3.58 1.68 9.17
CA GLU A 10 -2.41 1.81 10.04
C GLU A 10 -1.27 0.91 9.56
N VAL A 11 -1.55 -0.37 9.34
CA VAL A 11 -0.55 -1.32 8.82
C VAL A 11 -0.05 -0.86 7.44
N MET A 12 -0.96 -0.51 6.52
CA MET A 12 -0.64 -0.03 5.17
C MET A 12 0.20 1.26 5.19
N SER A 13 -0.01 2.14 6.17
CA SER A 13 0.78 3.37 6.30
C SER A 13 2.26 3.09 6.57
N GLY A 14 2.59 1.95 7.21
CA GLY A 14 3.97 1.51 7.42
C GLY A 14 4.74 1.18 6.14
N TYR A 15 4.04 1.01 5.02
CA TYR A 15 4.60 0.78 3.68
C TYR A 15 4.77 2.08 2.87
N ALA A 16 4.18 3.20 3.32
CA ALA A 16 4.43 4.52 2.75
C ALA A 16 5.71 5.13 3.35
N ARG A 17 6.72 5.38 2.51
CA ARG A 17 8.08 5.74 2.92
C ARG A 17 8.73 6.67 1.91
N LYS A 18 9.64 7.51 2.41
CA LYS A 18 10.51 8.32 1.58
C LYS A 18 11.94 7.82 1.70
N GLY A 19 12.48 7.30 0.60
CA GLY A 19 13.87 6.90 0.45
C GLY A 19 14.66 7.85 -0.45
N ILE A 20 15.94 7.53 -0.66
CA ILE A 20 16.85 8.33 -1.49
C ILE A 20 16.43 8.31 -2.97
N ASN A 21 16.04 7.13 -3.48
CA ASN A 21 15.71 6.92 -4.90
C ASN A 21 14.24 6.52 -5.14
N VAL A 22 13.47 6.29 -4.08
CA VAL A 22 12.06 5.89 -4.16
C VAL A 22 11.25 6.69 -3.15
N THR A 23 10.08 7.15 -3.57
CA THR A 23 9.05 7.65 -2.67
C THR A 23 7.81 6.80 -2.87
N THR A 24 7.27 6.27 -1.78
CA THR A 24 6.00 5.54 -1.79
C THR A 24 4.91 6.34 -1.09
N PHE A 25 3.69 6.25 -1.60
CA PHE A 25 2.53 6.99 -1.14
C PHE A 25 1.41 6.00 -0.82
N LEU A 26 0.78 6.16 0.34
CA LEU A 26 -0.49 5.50 0.63
C LEU A 26 -1.61 6.26 -0.08
N THR A 27 -2.39 5.54 -0.86
CA THR A 27 -3.63 6.03 -1.49
C THR A 27 -4.79 5.13 -1.11
N GLN A 28 -5.98 5.70 -1.10
CA GLN A 28 -7.21 5.00 -0.70
C GLN A 28 -8.42 5.59 -1.42
N ASN A 29 -9.49 4.79 -1.53
CA ASN A 29 -10.79 5.31 -1.99
C ASN A 29 -11.57 5.99 -0.84
N ASP A 30 -12.64 6.69 -1.19
CA ASP A 30 -13.46 7.47 -0.26
C ASP A 30 -14.10 6.60 0.84
N ASP A 31 -14.47 5.37 0.51
CA ASP A 31 -15.10 4.44 1.45
C ASP A 31 -14.09 3.70 2.34
N TRP A 32 -12.79 3.89 2.13
CA TRP A 32 -11.71 3.21 2.86
C TRP A 32 -11.85 1.68 2.78
N THR A 33 -12.21 1.19 1.60
CA THR A 33 -12.35 -0.25 1.28
C THR A 33 -11.28 -0.72 0.32
N VAL A 34 -10.55 0.18 -0.33
CA VAL A 34 -9.40 -0.12 -1.18
C VAL A 34 -8.25 0.77 -0.77
N PHE A 35 -7.10 0.15 -0.50
CA PHE A 35 -5.85 0.80 -0.17
C PHE A 35 -4.77 0.37 -1.14
N SER A 36 -3.90 1.28 -1.53
CA SER A 36 -2.76 0.96 -2.38
C SER A 36 -1.53 1.77 -2.00
N VAL A 37 -0.37 1.17 -2.22
CA VAL A 37 0.93 1.85 -2.08
C VAL A 37 1.48 2.09 -3.46
N VAL A 38 1.56 3.35 -3.86
CA VAL A 38 2.11 3.77 -5.15
C VAL A 38 3.57 4.14 -4.94
N SER A 39 4.47 3.55 -5.71
CA SER A 39 5.89 3.89 -5.72
C SER A 39 6.24 4.79 -6.90
N VAL A 40 7.12 5.75 -6.65
CA VAL A 40 7.76 6.59 -7.67
C VAL A 40 9.26 6.48 -7.44
N THR A 41 9.95 5.84 -8.38
CA THR A 41 11.38 5.56 -8.31
C THR A 41 12.13 6.34 -9.39
N ARG A 42 13.34 6.79 -9.07
CA ARG A 42 14.28 7.34 -10.03
C ARG A 42 15.40 6.33 -10.28
N ILE A 43 15.54 5.87 -11.51
CA ILE A 43 16.59 4.93 -11.95
C ILE A 43 17.22 5.50 -13.21
N ASP A 44 18.54 5.66 -13.24
CA ASP A 44 19.30 6.16 -14.41
C ASP A 44 18.71 7.43 -15.05
N LYS A 45 18.37 8.42 -14.23
CA LYS A 45 17.70 9.68 -14.63
C LYS A 45 16.29 9.51 -15.22
N LYS A 46 15.75 8.29 -15.26
CA LYS A 46 14.35 8.02 -15.63
C LYS A 46 13.48 7.96 -14.39
N ARG A 47 12.23 8.38 -14.54
CA ARG A 47 11.19 8.25 -13.52
C ARG A 47 10.31 7.06 -13.87
N VAL A 48 10.17 6.12 -12.95
CA VAL A 48 9.29 4.95 -13.06
C VAL A 48 8.28 5.03 -11.93
N SER A 49 7.01 4.75 -12.22
CA SER A 49 5.97 4.65 -11.21
C SER A 49 5.22 3.34 -11.33
N GLY A 50 4.80 2.80 -10.20
CA GLY A 50 4.04 1.54 -10.13
C GLY A 50 3.30 1.42 -8.81
N ILE A 51 2.56 0.33 -8.66
CA ILE A 51 1.84 0.01 -7.42
C ILE A 51 2.55 -1.19 -6.79
N SER A 52 3.00 -1.07 -5.54
CA SER A 52 3.74 -2.14 -4.84
C SER A 52 2.86 -2.97 -3.92
N LEU A 53 1.73 -2.44 -3.46
CA LEU A 53 0.77 -3.13 -2.59
C LEU A 53 -0.64 -2.69 -2.92
N ILE A 54 -1.58 -3.63 -3.02
CA ILE A 54 -3.02 -3.38 -3.17
C ILE A 54 -3.77 -4.27 -2.21
N VAL A 55 -4.65 -3.67 -1.42
CA VAL A 55 -5.48 -4.35 -0.43
C VAL A 55 -6.92 -3.88 -0.57
N GLN A 56 -7.85 -4.82 -0.55
CA GLN A 56 -9.28 -4.56 -0.54
C GLN A 56 -9.94 -5.16 0.71
N ILE A 57 -10.90 -4.46 1.29
CA ILE A 57 -11.77 -4.96 2.34
C ILE A 57 -13.11 -5.32 1.72
N ILE A 58 -13.51 -6.59 1.81
CA ILE A 58 -14.78 -7.12 1.29
C ILE A 58 -15.52 -7.79 2.45
N GLY A 59 -16.53 -7.09 3.00
CA GLY A 59 -17.21 -7.55 4.21
C GLY A 59 -16.26 -7.57 5.40
N ASP A 60 -16.03 -8.75 5.96
CA ASP A 60 -15.10 -9.02 7.06
C ASP A 60 -13.74 -9.56 6.60
N LEU A 61 -13.52 -9.67 5.28
CA LEU A 61 -12.30 -10.20 4.70
C LEU A 61 -11.35 -9.09 4.24
N ILE A 62 -10.05 -9.34 4.40
CA ILE A 62 -8.97 -8.57 3.78
C ILE A 62 -8.46 -9.39 2.60
N VAL A 63 -8.52 -8.81 1.40
CA VAL A 63 -8.00 -9.38 0.17
C VAL A 63 -6.73 -8.63 -0.21
N ILE A 64 -5.65 -9.37 -0.46
CA ILE A 64 -4.38 -8.82 -0.93
C ILE A 64 -4.28 -9.12 -2.43
N ASP A 65 -4.61 -8.12 -3.26
CA ASP A 65 -4.61 -8.29 -4.73
C ASP A 65 -3.20 -8.28 -5.31
N ARG A 66 -2.28 -7.58 -4.65
CA ARG A 66 -0.87 -7.47 -5.05
C ARG A 66 -0.01 -7.15 -3.85
N ASP A 67 1.09 -7.88 -3.69
CA ASP A 67 2.16 -7.54 -2.76
C ASP A 67 3.52 -7.80 -3.41
N GLN A 68 4.31 -6.76 -3.56
CA GLN A 68 5.68 -6.82 -4.10
C GLN A 68 6.75 -6.48 -3.07
N ASN A 69 6.39 -6.44 -1.79
CA ASN A 69 7.32 -6.13 -0.72
C ASN A 69 7.99 -7.42 -0.23
N ASP A 70 9.27 -7.31 0.17
CA ASP A 70 10.01 -8.45 0.73
C ASP A 70 9.40 -8.92 2.06
N LYS A 71 8.88 -7.98 2.87
CA LYS A 71 8.04 -8.30 4.03
C LYS A 71 6.57 -8.21 3.60
N ILE A 72 5.97 -9.37 3.36
CA ILE A 72 4.57 -9.46 2.95
C ILE A 72 3.63 -8.93 4.03
N LEU A 73 2.52 -8.35 3.61
CA LEU A 73 1.51 -7.76 4.50
C LEU A 73 0.88 -8.80 5.44
N LEU A 74 0.79 -10.06 5.00
CA LEU A 74 0.25 -11.15 5.83
C LEU A 74 1.04 -11.35 7.14
N ASP A 75 2.32 -11.00 7.14
CA ASP A 75 3.25 -11.18 8.28
C ASP A 75 3.45 -9.87 9.08
N ALA A 76 2.67 -8.82 8.79
CA ALA A 76 2.77 -7.50 9.42
C ALA A 76 1.80 -7.36 10.59
#